data_AF-A0A7S4CRZ3-F1
#
_entry.id   AF-A0A7S4CRZ3-F1
#
_cell.length_a   1.000
_cell.length_b   1.000
_cell.length_c   1.000
_cell.angle_alpha   90.00
_cell.angle_beta   90.00
_cell.angle_gamma   90.00
#
_symmetry.space_group_name_H-M   'P 1'
#
loop_
_entity.id
_entity.type
_entity.pdbx_description
1 polymer ?
#
loop_
_entity_poly.entity_id
_entity_poly.type
_entity_poly.pdbx_seq_one_letter_code
_entity_poly.pdbx_strand_id
1 'polypeptide(L)'
;AATKYPERLMKHDLLICTPKRLLDVLKEGHLKVDCVEHFIVDEADRLFEEGFQEQLDELLQATTKPGLTKCFFSATITEVAEDLARSVLHDPVKVRIGMRVASSRNVEQRLVFSSTEEGKLLTVRQILSKGVTPPVL
;
A
#
# COMPACT_ATOMS: atom_id res chain seq x y z
N ALA A 1 -10.25 32.27 -8.55
CA ALA A 1 -10.16 30.80 -8.60
C ALA A 1 -10.66 30.28 -7.25
N ALA A 2 -11.62 29.36 -7.22
CA ALA A 2 -12.08 28.78 -5.97
C ALA A 2 -10.93 27.98 -5.36
N THR A 3 -10.51 28.32 -4.15
CA THR A 3 -9.53 27.55 -3.39
C THR A 3 -10.11 26.15 -3.17
N LYS A 4 -9.36 25.13 -3.60
CA LYS A 4 -9.75 23.71 -3.53
C LYS A 4 -9.86 23.20 -2.07
N TYR A 5 -9.50 24.04 -1.10
CA TYR A 5 -9.49 23.78 0.34
C TYR A 5 -10.08 24.98 1.09
N PRO A 6 -10.73 24.75 2.24
CA PRO A 6 -11.00 25.82 3.19
C PRO A 6 -9.68 26.49 3.60
N GLU A 7 -9.72 27.80 3.91
CA GLU A 7 -8.52 28.59 4.27
C GLU A 7 -7.67 27.95 5.36
N ARG A 8 -8.31 27.15 6.24
CA ARG A 8 -7.66 26.31 7.23
C ARG A 8 -8.42 25.00 7.36
N LEU A 9 -7.74 23.86 7.17
CA LEU A 9 -8.31 22.57 7.55
C LEU A 9 -8.57 22.60 9.06
N MET A 10 -9.74 22.12 9.49
CA MET A 10 -10.07 22.00 10.90
C MET A 10 -9.02 21.15 11.64
N LYS A 11 -8.97 21.25 12.97
CA LYS A 11 -8.11 20.36 13.75
C LYS A 11 -8.66 18.95 13.65
N HIS A 12 -7.86 18.00 13.18
CA HIS A 12 -8.23 16.59 13.08
C HIS A 12 -7.31 15.77 13.99
N ASP A 13 -7.87 14.75 14.63
CA ASP A 13 -7.09 13.81 15.45
C ASP A 13 -6.54 12.64 14.61
N LEU A 14 -7.16 12.34 13.47
CA LEU A 14 -6.74 11.31 12.52
C LEU A 14 -6.86 11.82 11.09
N LEU A 15 -5.84 11.58 10.27
CA LEU A 15 -5.81 11.91 8.86
C LEU A 15 -5.47 10.69 8.02
N ILE A 16 -6.37 10.33 7.09
CA ILE A 16 -6.15 9.28 6.09
C ILE A 16 -5.97 9.97 4.74
N CYS A 17 -4.88 9.69 4.05
CA CYS A 17 -4.53 10.39 2.81
C CYS A 17 -3.59 9.56 1.93
N THR A 18 -3.47 9.97 0.66
CA THR A 18 -2.40 9.52 -0.23
C THR A 18 -1.23 10.52 -0.17
N PRO A 19 0.03 10.06 -0.34
CA PRO A 19 1.19 10.91 -0.08
C PRO A 19 1.22 12.20 -0.92
N LYS A 20 1.05 12.07 -2.25
CA LYS A 20 0.97 13.22 -3.16
C LYS A 20 -0.04 14.26 -2.70
N ARG A 21 -1.23 13.81 -2.33
CA ARG A 21 -2.32 14.67 -1.89
C ARG A 21 -1.96 15.43 -0.61
N LEU A 22 -1.33 14.75 0.34
CA LEU A 22 -0.90 15.34 1.60
C LEU A 22 0.21 16.37 1.38
N LEU A 23 1.21 16.05 0.55
CA LEU A 23 2.29 16.97 0.21
C LEU A 23 1.77 18.26 -0.44
N ASP A 24 0.82 18.16 -1.36
CA ASP A 24 0.20 19.34 -1.97
C ASP A 24 -0.42 20.25 -0.90
N VAL A 25 -1.18 19.69 0.04
CA VAL A 25 -1.81 20.46 1.15
C VAL A 25 -0.77 21.08 2.09
N LEU A 26 0.31 20.35 2.38
CA LEU A 26 1.40 20.84 3.22
C LEU A 26 2.14 22.00 2.55
N LYS A 27 2.44 21.88 1.25
CA LYS A 27 3.11 22.92 0.44
C LYS A 27 2.26 24.19 0.31
N GLU A 28 0.94 24.04 0.23
CA GLU A 28 -0.01 25.16 0.23
C GLU A 28 -0.19 25.81 1.62
N GLY A 29 0.30 25.18 2.70
CA GLY A 29 0.24 25.71 4.07
C GLY A 29 -1.12 25.57 4.76
N HIS A 30 -2.03 24.78 4.20
CA HIS A 30 -3.38 24.57 4.75
C HIS A 30 -3.43 23.60 5.94
N LEU A 31 -2.34 22.85 6.17
CA LEU A 31 -2.21 21.86 7.24
C LEU A 31 -0.79 21.91 7.84
N LYS A 32 -0.69 21.67 9.15
CA LYS A 32 0.58 21.43 9.83
C LYS A 32 0.60 20.02 10.41
N VAL A 33 1.73 19.34 10.31
CA VAL A 33 1.94 17.95 10.77
C VAL A 33 3.06 17.85 11.83
N ASP A 34 3.47 18.98 12.38
CA ASP A 34 4.47 19.11 13.45
C ASP A 34 4.04 18.47 14.77
N CYS A 35 2.73 18.32 14.99
CA CYS A 35 2.16 17.71 16.19
C CYS A 35 1.92 16.19 16.10
N VAL A 36 2.16 15.57 14.93
CA VAL A 36 1.88 14.14 14.67
C VAL A 36 2.73 13.25 15.56
N GLU A 37 2.10 12.30 16.25
CA GLU A 37 2.74 11.30 17.11
C GLU A 37 2.86 9.93 16.44
N HIS A 38 1.98 9.63 15.49
CA HIS A 38 1.92 8.35 14.78
C HIS A 38 1.95 8.58 13.27
N PHE A 39 2.93 8.01 12.59
CA PHE A 39 3.06 8.00 11.14
C PHE A 39 2.88 6.57 10.62
N ILE A 40 1.79 6.33 9.91
CA ILE A 40 1.42 4.98 9.46
C ILE A 40 1.50 4.92 7.94
N VAL A 41 2.22 3.93 7.42
CA VAL A 41 2.24 3.57 6.02
C VAL A 41 1.54 2.23 5.86
N ASP A 42 0.46 2.21 5.10
CA ASP A 42 -0.20 0.99 4.65
C ASP A 42 0.22 0.64 3.22
N GLU A 43 0.11 -0.63 2.85
CA GLU A 43 0.60 -1.17 1.58
C GLU A 43 2.06 -0.77 1.29
N ALA A 44 2.94 -0.99 2.28
CA ALA A 44 4.33 -0.55 2.20
C ALA A 44 5.14 -1.27 1.11
N ASP A 45 4.60 -2.32 0.49
CA ASP A 45 5.13 -2.85 -0.75
C ASP A 45 5.00 -1.82 -1.88
N ARG A 46 3.90 -1.08 -2.02
CA ARG A 46 3.76 -0.04 -3.06
C ARG A 46 4.73 1.14 -2.93
N LEU A 47 5.52 1.21 -1.84
CA LEU A 47 6.56 2.21 -1.66
C LEU A 47 7.65 2.20 -2.75
N PHE A 48 7.79 1.11 -3.52
CA PHE A 48 8.72 1.03 -4.64
C PHE A 48 8.19 1.63 -5.95
N GLU A 49 6.92 2.06 -6.01
CA GLU A 49 6.39 2.74 -7.18
C GLU A 49 7.17 4.05 -7.42
N GLU A 50 7.45 4.37 -8.68
CA GLU A 50 8.25 5.54 -9.05
C GLU A 50 7.70 6.83 -8.41
N GLY A 51 8.58 7.57 -7.73
CA GLY A 51 8.27 8.83 -7.06
C GLY A 51 7.59 8.69 -5.69
N PHE A 52 7.24 7.49 -5.23
CA PHE A 52 6.64 7.32 -3.90
C PHE A 52 7.67 7.54 -2.79
N GLN A 53 8.88 6.99 -2.95
CA GLN A 53 9.95 7.13 -1.96
C GLN A 53 10.29 8.62 -1.68
N GLU A 54 10.43 9.43 -2.74
CA GLU A 54 10.67 10.88 -2.61
C GLU A 54 9.55 11.57 -1.84
N GLN A 55 8.29 11.20 -2.12
CA GLN A 55 7.14 11.73 -1.40
C GLN A 55 7.14 11.34 0.08
N LEU A 56 7.49 10.10 0.38
CA LEU A 56 7.61 9.60 1.76
C LEU A 56 8.72 10.34 2.51
N ASP A 57 9.87 10.55 1.89
CA ASP A 57 11.00 11.27 2.48
C ASP A 57 10.62 12.72 2.80
N GLU A 58 9.94 13.43 1.89
CA GLU A 58 9.42 14.78 2.14
C GLU A 58 8.42 14.80 3.32
N LEU A 59 7.52 13.82 3.40
CA LEU A 59 6.54 13.73 4.48
C LEU A 59 7.20 13.45 5.83
N LEU A 60 8.18 12.54 5.87
CA LEU A 60 8.95 12.22 7.07
C LEU A 60 9.74 13.42 7.57
N GLN A 61 10.31 14.22 6.66
CA GLN A 61 10.98 15.48 6.99
C GLN A 61 10.01 16.54 7.53
N ALA A 62 8.76 16.54 7.09
CA ALA A 62 7.74 17.45 7.61
C ALA A 62 7.24 17.04 9.00
N THR A 63 7.24 15.74 9.33
CA THR A 63 6.84 15.21 10.65
C THR A 63 8.02 15.12 11.61
N THR A 64 8.30 16.20 12.33
CA THR A 64 9.53 16.37 13.12
C THR A 64 9.39 16.14 14.62
N LYS A 65 8.21 15.69 15.09
CA LYS A 65 7.95 15.53 16.52
C LYS A 65 8.92 14.53 17.17
N PRO A 66 9.63 14.91 18.26
CA PRO A 66 10.41 13.95 19.04
C PRO A 66 9.51 12.83 19.57
N GLY A 67 9.95 11.58 19.42
CA GLY A 67 9.15 10.41 19.82
C GLY A 67 8.10 9.98 18.79
N LEU A 68 8.16 10.48 17.55
CA LEU A 68 7.31 10.00 16.45
C LEU A 68 7.39 8.48 16.31
N THR A 69 6.25 7.81 16.48
CA THR A 69 6.11 6.37 16.27
C THR A 69 5.76 6.11 14.82
N LYS A 70 6.57 5.30 14.13
CA LYS A 70 6.38 4.94 12.72
C LYS A 70 5.94 3.48 12.60
N CYS A 71 4.91 3.20 11.81
CA CYS A 71 4.41 1.84 11.59
C CYS A 71 4.23 1.58 10.10
N PHE A 72 4.80 0.49 9.61
CA PHE A 72 4.70 0.08 8.20
C PHE A 72 3.92 -1.24 8.14
N PHE A 73 2.89 -1.28 7.32
CA PHE A 73 2.05 -2.46 7.09
C PHE A 73 2.15 -2.86 5.63
N SER A 74 2.34 -4.14 5.36
CA SER A 74 2.37 -4.66 4.00
C SER A 74 1.91 -6.11 3.95
N ALA A 75 1.17 -6.46 2.90
CA ALA A 75 0.81 -7.85 2.60
C ALA A 75 2.02 -8.63 2.07
N THR A 76 2.92 -7.96 1.34
CA THR A 76 4.13 -8.58 0.81
C THR A 76 5.39 -7.84 1.30
N ILE A 77 6.37 -8.59 1.79
CA ILE A 77 7.67 -8.03 2.19
C ILE A 77 8.69 -8.47 1.15
N THR A 78 8.89 -7.63 0.14
CA THR A 78 10.03 -7.73 -0.78
C THR A 78 11.30 -7.27 -0.06
N GLU A 79 12.47 -7.65 -0.56
CA GLU A 79 13.75 -7.23 0.05
C GLU A 79 13.91 -5.71 0.01
N VAL A 80 13.47 -5.07 -1.08
CA VAL A 80 13.47 -3.61 -1.24
C VAL A 80 12.58 -2.93 -0.21
N ALA A 81 11.35 -3.42 0.01
CA ALA A 81 10.45 -2.86 1.02
C ALA A 81 11.05 -3.01 2.44
N GLU A 82 11.77 -4.10 2.69
CA GLU A 82 12.44 -4.33 3.97
C GLU A 82 13.62 -3.39 4.19
N ASP A 83 14.39 -3.09 3.14
CA ASP A 83 15.51 -2.14 3.20
C ASP A 83 15.02 -0.70 3.41
N LEU A 84 13.93 -0.31 2.75
CA LEU A 84 13.29 0.98 2.99
C LEU A 84 12.74 1.09 4.42
N ALA A 85 12.09 0.03 4.92
CA ALA A 85 11.63 0.01 6.30
C ALA A 85 12.82 0.16 7.28
N ARG A 86 13.97 -0.47 7.00
CA ARG A 86 15.20 -0.33 7.80
C ARG A 86 15.81 1.07 7.75
N SER A 87 15.70 1.79 6.63
CA SER A 87 16.24 3.15 6.53
C SER A 87 15.37 4.18 7.23
N VAL A 88 14.06 3.94 7.31
CA VAL A 88 13.08 4.88 7.87
C VAL A 88 12.77 4.62 9.36
N LEU A 89 12.70 3.35 9.77
CA LEU A 89 12.31 2.93 11.11
C LEU A 89 13.54 2.78 12.01
N HIS A 90 13.42 3.22 13.27
CA HIS A 90 14.44 3.03 14.28
C HIS A 90 14.11 1.81 15.15
N ASP A 91 14.98 0.79 15.14
CA ASP A 91 14.83 -0.47 15.89
C ASP A 91 13.40 -1.09 15.81
N PRO A 92 12.90 -1.41 14.60
CA PRO A 92 11.51 -1.83 14.44
C PRO A 92 11.25 -3.25 14.95
N VAL A 93 10.16 -3.43 15.68
CA VAL A 93 9.60 -4.76 15.97
C VAL A 93 8.92 -5.31 14.71
N LYS A 94 9.46 -6.40 14.16
CA LYS A 94 8.90 -7.07 12.97
C LYS A 94 7.89 -8.13 13.38
N VAL A 95 6.61 -7.89 13.10
CA VAL A 95 5.54 -8.88 13.26
C VAL A 95 5.20 -9.46 11.89
N ARG A 96 5.25 -10.78 11.74
CA ARG A 96 4.90 -11.45 10.49
C ARG A 96 3.89 -12.57 10.72
N ILE A 97 2.80 -12.54 9.98
CA ILE A 97 1.76 -13.55 10.01
C ILE A 97 1.93 -14.43 8.76
N GLY A 98 2.22 -15.73 8.95
CA GLY A 98 2.38 -16.70 7.85
C GLY A 98 3.83 -16.93 7.35
N MET A 99 3.97 -17.76 6.30
CA MET A 99 5.26 -18.20 5.73
C MET A 99 5.58 -17.50 4.39
N ARG A 100 6.87 -17.36 4.05
CA ARG A 100 7.39 -16.62 2.85
C ARG A 100 7.00 -17.27 1.51
N VAL A 101 6.66 -18.55 1.54
CA VAL A 101 6.26 -19.34 0.36
C VAL A 101 5.06 -20.16 0.78
N ALA A 102 3.87 -19.64 0.53
CA ALA A 102 2.65 -20.40 0.69
C ALA A 102 1.65 -19.92 -0.34
N SER A 103 1.83 -20.33 -1.59
CA SER A 103 0.64 -20.75 -2.31
C SER A 103 -0.11 -21.69 -1.36
N SER A 104 -1.40 -21.42 -1.15
CA SER A 104 -2.18 -22.22 -0.22
C SER A 104 -2.07 -23.69 -0.63
N ARG A 105 -1.55 -24.54 0.26
CA ARG A 105 -1.53 -26.00 0.03
C ARG A 105 -2.94 -26.56 -0.15
N ASN A 106 -3.95 -25.81 0.27
CA ASN A 106 -5.36 -26.17 0.19
C ASN A 106 -6.04 -25.62 -1.08
N VAL A 107 -5.30 -24.95 -1.97
CA VAL A 107 -5.83 -24.47 -3.26
C VAL A 107 -5.21 -25.30 -4.37
N GLU A 108 -6.05 -26.07 -5.06
CA GLU A 108 -5.66 -26.75 -6.28
C GLU A 108 -5.47 -25.74 -7.41
N GLN A 109 -4.27 -25.70 -7.98
CA GLN A 109 -3.92 -24.79 -9.08
C GLN A 109 -3.61 -25.62 -10.32
N ARG A 110 -4.19 -25.25 -11.48
CA ARG A 110 -3.97 -25.91 -12.76
C ARG A 110 -3.61 -24.89 -13.83
N LEU A 111 -2.61 -25.21 -14.65
CA LEU A 111 -2.28 -24.46 -15.86
C LEU A 111 -2.92 -25.16 -17.06
N VAL A 112 -3.67 -24.41 -17.87
CA VAL A 112 -4.30 -24.92 -19.09
C VAL A 112 -3.77 -24.12 -20.28
N PHE A 113 -3.06 -24.79 -21.17
CA PHE A 113 -2.54 -24.17 -22.38
C PHE A 113 -3.68 -23.89 -23.37
N SER A 114 -3.77 -22.65 -23.85
CA SER A 114 -4.66 -22.24 -24.94
C SER A 114 -3.78 -21.70 -26.07
N SER A 115 -3.84 -22.32 -27.24
CA SER A 115 -2.92 -22.05 -28.35
C SER A 115 -3.01 -20.63 -28.90
N THR A 116 -4.16 -19.95 -28.73
CA THR A 116 -4.37 -18.55 -29.10
C THR A 116 -5.22 -17.84 -28.04
N GLU A 117 -5.27 -16.50 -28.09
CA GLU A 117 -6.12 -15.69 -27.21
C GLU A 117 -7.61 -16.02 -27.38
N GLU A 118 -8.09 -16.21 -28.61
CA GLU A 118 -9.48 -16.59 -28.90
C GLU A 118 -9.81 -17.98 -28.34
N GLY A 119 -8.81 -18.87 -28.29
CA GLY A 119 -8.93 -20.20 -27.72
C GLY A 119 -9.25 -20.20 -26.22
N LYS A 120 -8.86 -19.15 -25.47
CA LYS A 120 -9.14 -19.06 -24.03
C LYS A 120 -10.63 -19.10 -23.72
N LEU A 121 -11.46 -18.46 -24.53
CA LEU A 121 -12.91 -18.44 -24.34
C LEU A 121 -13.51 -19.84 -24.48
N LEU A 122 -13.05 -20.61 -25.48
CA LEU A 122 -13.48 -21.99 -25.68
C LEU A 122 -13.01 -22.89 -24.52
N THR A 123 -11.78 -22.72 -24.05
CA THR A 123 -11.23 -23.42 -22.89
C THR A 123 -12.05 -23.15 -21.63
N VAL A 124 -12.36 -21.89 -21.33
CA VAL A 124 -13.21 -21.51 -20.18
C VAL A 124 -14.59 -22.13 -20.30
N ARG A 125 -15.21 -22.07 -21.49
CA ARG A 125 -16.52 -22.72 -21.72
C ARG A 125 -16.47 -24.23 -21.46
N GLN A 126 -15.38 -24.90 -21.84
CA GLN A 126 -15.19 -26.32 -21.61
C GLN A 126 -14.93 -26.66 -20.13
N ILE A 127 -14.33 -25.75 -19.36
CA ILE A 127 -14.20 -25.89 -17.90
C ILE A 127 -15.57 -25.76 -17.24
N LEU A 128 -16.34 -24.74 -17.61
CA LEU A 128 -17.69 -24.52 -17.07
C LEU A 128 -18.64 -25.66 -17.41
N SER A 129 -18.55 -26.24 -18.61
CA SER A 129 -19.41 -27.37 -19.02
C SER A 129 -19.14 -28.66 -18.26
N LYS A 130 -17.96 -28.82 -17.63
CA LYS A 130 -17.66 -29.96 -16.75
C LYS A 130 -18.33 -29.84 -15.37
N GLY A 131 -18.96 -28.70 -15.09
CA GLY A 131 -19.61 -28.42 -13.82
C GLY A 131 -18.71 -27.63 -12.89
N VAL A 132 -19.23 -26.51 -12.42
CA VAL A 132 -18.64 -25.67 -11.37
C VAL A 132 -19.73 -25.40 -10.33
N THR A 133 -19.35 -25.22 -9.06
CA THR A 133 -20.31 -24.88 -8.00
C THR A 133 -20.32 -23.36 -7.85
N PRO A 134 -21.41 -22.65 -8.23
CA PRO A 134 -21.47 -21.21 -8.08
C PRO A 134 -21.58 -20.79 -6.60
N PRO A 135 -21.11 -19.57 -6.24
CA PRO A 135 -20.49 -18.58 -7.11
C PRO A 135 -19.04 -18.93 -7.45
N VAL A 136 -18.64 -18.70 -8.70
CA VAL A 136 -17.24 -18.77 -9.16
C VAL A 136 -16.80 -17.39 -9.64
N LEU A 137 -15.52 -17.07 -9.44
CA LEU A 137 -14.84 -15.89 -9.96
C LEU A 137 -14.00 -16.29 -11.18
#